data_AF-A0A0U1KLZ5-F1
#
_entry.id   AF-A0A0U1KLZ5-F1
#
_cell.length_a   1.000
_cell.length_b   1.000
_cell.length_c   1.000
_cell.angle_alpha   90.00
_cell.angle_beta   90.00
_cell.angle_gamma   90.00
#
_symmetry.space_group_name_H-M   'P 1'
#
loop_
_entity.id
_entity.type
_entity.pdbx_description
1 polymer ?
#
loop_
_entity_poly.entity_id
_entity_poly.type
_entity_poly.pdbx_seq_one_letter_code
_entity_poly.pdbx_strand_id
1 'polypeptide(L)'
;MYVIAGAFHWIGYHMIDYLLARGEEVIGIDTLDSNKKDHLLMSVGRNANFSFYEDIKEIPTKKMSYTQTNLILIDHTIRLYDYLLDNMECYSIHTTPPISTKSEAITYIQVPMLYGNWMSRNDNGLFWNKEIIPFYSQLFRSEAIFVDDFVHVLMQIIKSGLKPAVIQIQRANKKRASKDRSIIYIVKNREREEELEQLDDHFRQNRELY
;
A
#
# COMPACT_ATOMS: atom_id res chain seq x y z
N MET A 1 7.61 -1.51 -14.75
CA MET A 1 6.77 -2.61 -14.24
C MET A 1 6.78 -2.59 -12.72
N TYR A 2 5.70 -3.04 -12.08
CA TYR A 2 5.58 -3.15 -10.63
C TYR A 2 5.32 -4.60 -10.21
N VAL A 3 5.97 -5.05 -9.15
CA VAL A 3 5.71 -6.35 -8.51
C VAL A 3 5.26 -6.07 -7.09
N ILE A 4 4.06 -6.49 -6.73
CA ILE A 4 3.46 -6.20 -5.43
C ILE A 4 3.22 -7.51 -4.68
N ALA A 5 4.02 -7.76 -3.64
CA ALA A 5 3.80 -8.86 -2.70
C ALA A 5 2.88 -8.38 -1.57
N GLY A 6 1.79 -9.11 -1.34
CA GLY A 6 0.64 -8.64 -0.56
C GLY A 6 -0.34 -7.91 -1.46
N ALA A 7 -0.54 -8.41 -2.68
CA ALA A 7 -1.39 -7.79 -3.70
C ALA A 7 -2.83 -7.54 -3.22
N PHE A 8 -3.37 -8.43 -2.40
CA PHE A 8 -4.73 -8.33 -1.87
C PHE A 8 -4.76 -7.98 -0.38
N HIS A 9 -3.62 -7.60 0.19
CA HIS A 9 -3.65 -6.66 1.32
C HIS A 9 -4.32 -5.38 0.84
N TRP A 10 -5.14 -4.74 1.69
CA TRP A 10 -5.97 -3.61 1.29
C TRP A 10 -5.16 -2.43 0.70
N ILE A 11 -3.99 -2.11 1.28
CA ILE A 11 -3.06 -1.12 0.70
C ILE A 11 -2.56 -1.59 -0.68
N GLY A 12 -2.20 -2.87 -0.82
CA GLY A 12 -1.73 -3.44 -2.08
C GLY A 12 -2.77 -3.39 -3.18
N TYR A 13 -4.02 -3.68 -2.83
CA TYR A 13 -5.15 -3.58 -3.76
C TYR A 13 -5.32 -2.16 -4.28
N HIS A 14 -5.30 -1.15 -3.40
CA HIS A 14 -5.38 0.26 -3.81
C HIS A 14 -4.19 0.68 -4.68
N MET A 15 -2.99 0.15 -4.42
CA MET A 15 -1.83 0.37 -5.29
C MET A 15 -1.99 -0.25 -6.67
N ILE A 16 -2.49 -1.48 -6.75
CA ILE A 16 -2.78 -2.16 -8.01
C ILE A 16 -3.79 -1.37 -8.81
N ASP A 17 -4.93 -1.01 -8.20
CA ASP A 17 -5.98 -0.24 -8.86
C ASP A 17 -5.44 1.10 -9.39
N TYR A 18 -4.68 1.82 -8.57
CA TYR A 18 -4.02 3.08 -8.96
C TYR A 18 -3.09 2.93 -10.17
N LEU A 19 -2.29 1.86 -10.20
CA LEU A 19 -1.32 1.57 -11.25
C LEU A 19 -2.00 1.15 -12.55
N LEU A 20 -2.96 0.23 -12.46
CA LEU A 20 -3.71 -0.28 -13.61
C LEU A 20 -4.53 0.82 -14.27
N ALA A 21 -5.13 1.74 -13.50
CA ALA A 21 -5.84 2.91 -14.02
C ALA A 21 -4.93 3.85 -14.83
N ARG A 22 -3.60 3.74 -14.69
CA ARG A 22 -2.59 4.51 -15.43
C ARG A 22 -1.92 3.73 -16.55
N GLY A 23 -2.40 2.50 -16.82
CA GLY A 23 -1.83 1.64 -17.85
C GLY A 23 -0.48 1.04 -17.48
N GLU A 24 -0.09 1.06 -16.19
CA GLU A 24 1.15 0.45 -15.73
C GLU A 24 0.99 -1.08 -15.66
N GLU A 25 2.05 -1.82 -16.00
CA GLU A 25 2.09 -3.29 -15.85
C GLU A 25 2.37 -3.67 -14.39
N VAL A 26 1.52 -4.55 -13.86
CA VAL A 26 1.55 -4.97 -12.45
C VAL A 26 1.50 -6.49 -12.34
N ILE A 27 2.44 -7.03 -11.58
CA ILE A 27 2.43 -8.42 -11.12
C ILE A 27 2.02 -8.43 -9.65
N GLY A 28 0.87 -9.01 -9.34
CA GLY A 28 0.44 -9.25 -7.97
C GLY A 28 0.89 -10.62 -7.46
N ILE A 29 1.41 -10.67 -6.24
CA ILE A 29 1.75 -11.90 -5.53
C ILE A 29 0.98 -11.93 -4.22
N ASP A 30 0.15 -12.96 -4.02
CA ASP A 30 -0.60 -13.21 -2.79
C ASP A 30 -1.17 -14.63 -2.78
N THR A 31 -1.62 -15.12 -1.62
CA THR A 31 -2.40 -16.36 -1.51
C THR A 31 -3.90 -16.07 -1.59
N LEU A 32 -4.67 -16.94 -2.23
CA LEU A 32 -6.14 -16.86 -2.26
C LEU A 32 -6.77 -17.65 -1.12
N ASP A 33 -6.50 -17.21 0.11
CA ASP A 33 -6.91 -17.89 1.35
C ASP A 33 -8.21 -17.33 1.98
N SER A 34 -8.91 -16.42 1.29
CA SER A 34 -10.17 -15.87 1.75
C SER A 34 -11.06 -15.40 0.59
N ASN A 35 -12.38 -15.44 0.81
CA ASN A 35 -13.38 -14.93 -0.14
C ASN A 35 -13.14 -13.45 -0.50
N LYS A 36 -12.61 -12.67 0.45
CA LYS A 36 -12.22 -11.28 0.22
C LYS A 36 -11.17 -11.18 -0.88
N LYS A 37 -10.07 -11.95 -0.76
CA LYS A 37 -9.00 -11.90 -1.76
C LYS A 37 -9.45 -12.42 -3.12
N ASP A 38 -10.29 -13.45 -3.16
CA ASP A 38 -10.92 -13.91 -4.41
C ASP A 38 -11.75 -12.79 -5.06
N HIS A 39 -12.55 -12.08 -4.28
CA HIS A 39 -13.35 -10.96 -4.76
C HIS A 39 -12.47 -9.81 -5.31
N LEU A 40 -11.39 -9.47 -4.59
CA LEU A 40 -10.43 -8.45 -5.04
C LEU A 40 -9.73 -8.87 -6.33
N LEU A 41 -9.32 -10.14 -6.46
CA LEU A 41 -8.75 -10.68 -7.69
C LEU A 41 -9.74 -10.57 -8.85
N MET A 42 -11.02 -10.91 -8.67
CA MET A 42 -12.02 -10.79 -9.73
C MET A 42 -12.21 -9.33 -10.21
N SER A 43 -11.93 -8.36 -9.35
CA SER A 43 -12.05 -6.94 -9.66
C SER A 43 -10.93 -6.43 -10.58
N VAL A 44 -9.69 -6.88 -10.37
CA VAL A 44 -8.51 -6.43 -11.16
C VAL A 44 -8.03 -7.44 -12.21
N GLY A 45 -8.41 -8.71 -12.06
CA GLY A 45 -7.92 -9.85 -12.85
C GLY A 45 -8.28 -9.82 -14.34
N ARG A 46 -9.24 -8.98 -14.73
CA ARG A 46 -9.63 -8.79 -16.13
C ARG A 46 -8.77 -7.74 -16.86
N ASN A 47 -7.93 -7.02 -16.14
CA ASN A 47 -7.05 -6.02 -16.74
C ASN A 47 -5.87 -6.71 -17.45
N ALA A 48 -5.66 -6.41 -18.73
CA ALA A 48 -4.59 -7.01 -19.53
C ALA A 48 -3.17 -6.71 -19.00
N ASN A 49 -3.01 -5.63 -18.23
CA ASN A 49 -1.75 -5.23 -17.61
C ASN A 49 -1.53 -5.88 -16.24
N PHE A 50 -2.45 -6.72 -15.77
CA PHE A 50 -2.35 -7.42 -14.50
C PHE A 50 -1.98 -8.89 -14.72
N SER A 51 -1.03 -9.40 -13.94
CA SER A 51 -0.73 -10.83 -13.81
C SER A 51 -0.72 -11.20 -12.34
N PHE A 52 -1.29 -12.36 -12.01
CA PHE A 52 -1.32 -12.88 -10.65
C PHE A 52 -0.52 -14.18 -10.54
N TYR A 53 0.20 -14.33 -9.44
CA TYR A 53 0.93 -15.54 -9.06
C TYR A 53 0.80 -15.74 -7.55
N GLU A 54 0.82 -16.99 -7.09
CA GLU A 54 0.75 -17.27 -5.65
C GLU A 54 2.13 -17.20 -4.99
N ASP A 55 3.19 -17.51 -5.74
CA ASP A 55 4.57 -17.47 -5.28
C ASP A 55 5.46 -16.75 -6.32
N ILE A 56 6.45 -15.99 -5.84
CA ILE A 56 7.44 -15.29 -6.67
C ILE A 56 8.19 -16.23 -7.62
N LYS A 57 8.38 -17.50 -7.23
CA LYS A 57 9.06 -18.53 -8.02
C LYS A 57 8.33 -18.89 -9.31
N GLU A 58 7.02 -18.63 -9.36
CA GLU A 58 6.18 -18.90 -10.53
C GLU A 58 6.32 -17.81 -11.60
N ILE A 59 6.91 -16.66 -11.24
CA ILE A 59 7.10 -15.56 -12.17
C ILE A 59 8.17 -15.94 -13.20
N PRO A 60 7.85 -15.90 -14.50
CA PRO A 60 8.83 -16.18 -15.53
C PRO A 60 10.01 -15.19 -15.46
N THR A 61 11.23 -15.69 -15.32
CA THR A 61 12.47 -14.87 -15.24
C THR A 61 12.59 -13.89 -16.40
N LYS A 62 12.12 -14.26 -17.59
CA LYS A 62 12.08 -13.39 -18.77
C LYS A 62 11.22 -12.14 -18.56
N LYS A 63 10.12 -12.18 -17.79
CA LYS A 63 9.31 -10.98 -17.50
C LYS A 63 10.08 -9.98 -16.64
N MET A 64 10.94 -10.45 -15.74
CA MET A 64 11.65 -9.62 -14.78
C MET A 64 12.98 -9.04 -15.29
N SER A 65 13.52 -9.56 -16.41
CA SER A 65 14.88 -9.20 -16.87
C SER A 65 14.96 -7.97 -17.79
N TYR A 66 13.85 -7.48 -18.37
CA TYR A 66 13.90 -6.47 -19.44
C TYR A 66 13.51 -5.05 -19.04
N THR A 67 13.04 -4.81 -17.80
CA THR A 67 12.59 -3.48 -17.38
C THR A 67 13.00 -3.14 -15.95
N GLN A 68 13.19 -1.84 -15.67
CA GLN A 68 13.29 -1.33 -14.31
C GLN A 68 12.02 -1.75 -13.55
N THR A 69 12.21 -2.58 -12.54
CA THR A 69 11.14 -3.22 -11.79
C THR A 69 11.16 -2.71 -10.36
N ASN A 70 10.03 -2.18 -9.92
CA ASN A 70 9.83 -1.81 -8.52
C ASN A 70 9.18 -2.99 -7.79
N LEU A 71 9.91 -3.60 -6.86
CA LEU A 71 9.37 -4.60 -5.95
C LEU A 71 8.83 -3.91 -4.71
N ILE A 72 7.58 -4.19 -4.38
CA ILE A 72 6.87 -3.58 -3.25
C ILE A 72 6.39 -4.72 -2.36
N LEU A 73 6.82 -4.72 -1.10
CA LEU A 73 6.44 -5.72 -0.11
C LEU A 73 5.53 -5.07 0.92
N ILE A 74 4.36 -5.64 1.13
CA ILE A 74 3.34 -5.10 2.04
C ILE A 74 3.10 -6.11 3.14
N ASP A 75 3.54 -5.80 4.36
CA ASP A 75 3.45 -6.69 5.53
C ASP A 75 3.98 -8.12 5.31
N HIS A 76 4.79 -8.32 4.25
CA HIS A 76 5.49 -9.57 3.96
C HIS A 76 6.92 -9.57 4.52
N THR A 77 7.44 -10.77 4.78
CA THR A 77 8.83 -10.93 5.26
C THR A 77 9.85 -10.81 4.11
N ILE A 78 11.04 -10.31 4.47
CA ILE A 78 12.25 -10.06 3.65
C ILE A 78 12.82 -11.35 3.01
N ARG A 79 12.13 -12.50 3.00
CA ARG A 79 12.63 -13.70 2.31
C ARG A 79 12.52 -13.65 0.78
N LEU A 80 11.85 -12.63 0.26
CA LEU A 80 11.79 -12.35 -1.18
C LEU A 80 13.08 -11.70 -1.72
N TYR A 81 14.02 -11.35 -0.82
CA TYR A 81 15.30 -10.74 -1.18
C TYR A 81 16.20 -11.67 -1.97
N ASP A 82 16.08 -12.97 -1.73
CA ASP A 82 16.83 -13.99 -2.47
C ASP A 82 16.47 -14.01 -3.97
N TYR A 83 15.35 -13.38 -4.34
CA TYR A 83 14.87 -13.24 -5.72
C TYR A 83 15.05 -11.83 -6.29
N LEU A 84 15.66 -10.90 -5.54
CA LEU A 84 15.99 -9.59 -6.07
C LEU A 84 17.01 -9.75 -7.19
N LEU A 85 16.61 -9.34 -8.39
CA LEU A 85 17.54 -9.15 -9.49
C LEU A 85 18.28 -7.82 -9.27
N ASP A 86 19.52 -7.72 -9.76
CA ASP A 86 20.39 -6.55 -9.60
C ASP A 86 19.78 -5.21 -10.05
N ASN A 87 18.70 -5.25 -10.85
CA ASN A 87 18.01 -4.08 -11.41
C ASN A 87 16.67 -3.77 -10.73
N MET A 88 16.38 -4.34 -9.55
CA MET A 88 15.14 -4.10 -8.82
C MET A 88 15.30 -3.06 -7.71
N GLU A 89 14.38 -2.10 -7.67
CA GLU A 89 14.24 -1.18 -6.54
C GLU A 89 13.22 -1.76 -5.56
N CYS A 90 13.59 -1.93 -4.30
CA CYS A 90 12.76 -2.61 -3.31
C CYS A 90 12.20 -1.64 -2.25
N TYR A 91 10.88 -1.70 -2.05
CA TYR A 91 10.13 -0.87 -1.12
C TYR A 91 9.40 -1.71 -0.06
N SER A 92 9.83 -1.53 1.18
CA SER A 92 9.35 -2.10 2.45
C SER A 92 8.14 -1.41 3.09
N ILE A 93 6.88 -1.74 2.79
CA ILE A 93 5.73 -1.07 3.42
C ILE A 93 5.30 -1.81 4.69
N HIS A 94 5.41 -1.12 5.84
CA HIS A 94 5.03 -1.69 7.14
C HIS A 94 4.26 -0.71 8.01
N THR A 95 3.27 -1.25 8.73
CA THR A 95 2.54 -0.55 9.80
C THR A 95 3.37 -0.42 11.08
N THR A 96 4.30 -1.35 11.31
CA THR A 96 5.26 -1.31 12.42
C THR A 96 6.70 -1.14 11.92
N PRO A 97 7.54 -0.34 12.58
CA PRO A 97 8.95 -0.21 12.18
C PRO A 97 9.65 -1.58 12.15
N PRO A 98 10.45 -1.87 11.11
CA PRO A 98 11.22 -3.11 11.06
C PRO A 98 12.20 -3.18 12.24
N ILE A 99 12.31 -4.35 12.87
CA ILE A 99 13.15 -4.58 14.06
C ILE A 99 14.66 -4.50 13.72
N SER A 100 15.04 -4.60 12.44
CA SER A 100 16.42 -4.36 11.99
C SER A 100 16.51 -3.93 10.53
N THR A 101 17.01 -2.72 10.28
CA THR A 101 17.31 -2.19 8.95
C THR A 101 18.78 -2.47 8.60
N LYS A 102 19.11 -3.69 8.14
CA LYS A 102 20.50 -4.03 7.78
C LYS A 102 20.80 -4.02 6.28
N SER A 103 19.80 -3.90 5.42
CA SER A 103 20.02 -3.91 3.98
C SER A 103 19.83 -2.50 3.42
N GLU A 104 20.90 -1.94 2.87
CA GLU A 104 20.91 -0.66 2.16
C GLU A 104 20.14 -0.73 0.82
N ALA A 105 19.79 -1.94 0.35
CA ALA A 105 19.03 -2.17 -0.87
C ALA A 105 17.51 -1.93 -0.71
N ILE A 106 17.05 -1.60 0.51
CA ILE A 106 15.64 -1.49 0.86
C ILE A 106 15.31 -0.07 1.28
N THR A 107 14.31 0.52 0.65
CA THR A 107 13.66 1.72 1.16
C THR A 107 12.45 1.31 2.00
N TYR A 108 12.49 1.52 3.31
CA TYR A 108 11.36 1.23 4.20
C TYR A 108 10.38 2.40 4.23
N ILE A 109 9.09 2.11 4.06
CA ILE A 109 7.99 3.06 4.12
C ILE A 109 7.21 2.80 5.41
N GLN A 110 7.31 3.73 6.36
CA GLN A 110 6.50 3.71 7.57
C GLN A 110 5.10 4.22 7.26
N VAL A 111 4.11 3.35 7.41
CA VAL A 111 2.71 3.64 7.12
C VAL A 111 2.10 4.47 8.27
N PRO A 112 1.49 5.64 7.99
CA PRO A 112 0.71 6.36 8.98
C PRO A 112 -0.63 5.67 9.23
N MET A 113 -1.44 6.18 10.16
CA MET A 113 -2.83 5.71 10.29
C MET A 113 -3.56 5.95 8.96
N LEU A 114 -3.93 4.88 8.26
CA LEU A 114 -4.62 4.95 6.97
C LEU A 114 -6.09 4.55 7.13
N TYR A 115 -6.95 5.07 6.25
CA TYR A 115 -8.32 4.59 6.10
C TYR A 115 -8.77 4.53 4.64
N GLY A 116 -9.69 3.63 4.34
CA GLY A 116 -10.26 3.45 3.01
C GLY A 116 -10.97 2.11 2.86
N ASN A 117 -11.50 1.86 1.66
CA ASN A 117 -12.19 0.61 1.37
C ASN A 117 -11.27 -0.60 1.63
N TRP A 118 -11.89 -1.70 2.01
CA TRP A 118 -11.25 -2.97 2.37
C TRP A 118 -10.31 -2.95 3.58
N MET A 119 -10.14 -1.83 4.29
CA MET A 119 -9.36 -1.81 5.53
C MET A 119 -10.03 -2.63 6.64
N SER A 120 -9.26 -3.17 7.58
CA SER A 120 -9.84 -3.83 8.75
C SER A 120 -10.58 -2.82 9.63
N ARG A 121 -11.88 -3.01 9.83
CA ARG A 121 -12.74 -2.11 10.62
C ARG A 121 -13.95 -2.83 11.24
N ASN A 122 -14.67 -2.11 12.11
CA ASN A 122 -16.03 -2.42 12.48
C ASN A 122 -16.96 -1.23 12.16
N ASP A 123 -18.20 -1.26 12.66
CA ASP A 123 -19.18 -0.19 12.45
C ASP A 123 -18.69 1.19 12.94
N ASN A 124 -17.87 1.25 14.00
CA ASN A 124 -17.55 2.50 14.70
C ASN A 124 -16.10 2.98 14.55
N GLY A 125 -15.20 2.14 14.06
CA GLY A 125 -13.79 2.47 13.98
C GLY A 125 -12.97 1.48 13.16
N LEU A 126 -11.72 1.85 12.91
CA LEU A 126 -10.74 1.00 12.23
C LEU A 126 -9.83 0.30 13.24
N PHE A 127 -9.25 -0.82 12.84
CA PHE A 127 -8.23 -1.50 13.64
C PHE A 127 -6.84 -0.94 13.29
N TRP A 128 -6.15 -0.37 14.27
CA TRP A 128 -4.80 0.18 14.14
C TRP A 128 -3.94 -0.18 15.35
N ASN A 129 -2.75 -0.74 15.14
CA ASN A 129 -1.84 -1.18 16.21
C ASN A 129 -2.52 -2.07 17.28
N LYS A 130 -3.41 -2.98 16.85
CA LYS A 130 -4.22 -3.87 17.72
C LYS A 130 -5.28 -3.17 18.58
N GLU A 131 -5.53 -1.89 18.34
CA GLU A 131 -6.59 -1.12 18.99
C GLU A 131 -7.67 -0.72 17.98
N ILE A 132 -8.89 -0.49 18.47
CA ILE A 132 -9.95 0.11 17.65
C ILE A 132 -9.86 1.63 17.84
N ILE A 133 -9.66 2.35 16.74
CA ILE A 133 -9.66 3.81 16.72
C ILE A 133 -11.01 4.28 16.17
N PRO A 134 -11.85 4.93 16.99
CA PRO A 134 -13.17 5.39 16.53
C PRO A 134 -13.07 6.50 15.49
N PHE A 135 -13.94 6.49 14.48
CA PHE A 135 -13.95 7.51 13.42
C PHE A 135 -14.28 8.93 13.93
N TYR A 136 -15.04 9.01 15.02
CA TYR A 136 -15.34 10.28 15.67
C TYR A 136 -14.21 10.80 16.58
N SER A 137 -13.18 10.00 16.85
CA SER A 137 -12.10 10.38 17.75
C SER A 137 -11.26 11.53 17.18
N GLN A 138 -10.75 12.39 18.06
CA GLN A 138 -9.84 13.47 17.65
C GLN A 138 -8.56 12.92 17.02
N LEU A 139 -8.08 11.77 17.50
CA LEU A 139 -6.89 11.09 16.97
C LEU A 139 -7.09 10.69 15.50
N PHE A 140 -8.20 10.01 15.18
CA PHE A 140 -8.54 9.70 13.80
C PHE A 140 -8.63 10.98 12.96
N ARG A 141 -9.28 12.00 13.50
CA ARG A 141 -9.48 13.27 12.81
C ARG A 141 -8.18 14.06 12.58
N SER A 142 -7.16 13.93 13.43
CA SER A 142 -5.90 14.65 13.26
C SER A 142 -4.88 13.87 12.44
N GLU A 143 -4.84 12.55 12.59
CA GLU A 143 -3.74 11.71 12.07
C GLU A 143 -4.11 10.87 10.84
N ALA A 144 -5.36 10.41 10.72
CA ALA A 144 -5.70 9.41 9.70
C ALA A 144 -5.61 10.01 8.28
N ILE A 145 -5.02 9.28 7.34
CA ILE A 145 -4.85 9.67 5.93
C ILE A 145 -5.67 8.73 5.05
N PHE A 146 -6.38 9.28 4.06
CA PHE A 146 -7.11 8.46 3.10
C PHE A 146 -6.13 7.66 2.24
N VAL A 147 -6.40 6.38 2.03
CA VAL A 147 -5.44 5.45 1.40
C VAL A 147 -5.08 5.88 -0.03
N ASP A 148 -6.00 6.45 -0.78
CA ASP A 148 -5.73 6.92 -2.15
C ASP A 148 -4.72 8.08 -2.17
N ASP A 149 -4.83 9.00 -1.21
CA ASP A 149 -3.88 10.11 -1.05
C ASP A 149 -2.49 9.57 -0.68
N PHE A 150 -2.44 8.58 0.22
CA PHE A 150 -1.22 7.90 0.58
C PHE A 150 -0.58 7.19 -0.62
N VAL A 151 -1.36 6.39 -1.38
CA VAL A 151 -0.88 5.68 -2.56
C VAL A 151 -0.37 6.67 -3.60
N HIS A 152 -1.08 7.78 -3.83
CA HIS A 152 -0.64 8.80 -4.77
C HIS A 152 0.75 9.35 -4.41
N VAL A 153 0.97 9.73 -3.15
CA VAL A 153 2.26 10.25 -2.67
C VAL A 153 3.33 9.17 -2.68
N LEU A 154 3.01 7.95 -2.26
CA LEU A 154 3.93 6.81 -2.33
C LEU A 154 4.41 6.56 -3.76
N MET A 155 3.52 6.64 -4.75
CA MET A 155 3.89 6.46 -6.14
C MET A 155 4.77 7.59 -6.67
N GLN A 156 4.61 8.83 -6.19
CA GLN A 156 5.53 9.93 -6.48
C GLN A 156 6.92 9.67 -5.89
N ILE A 157 6.98 9.15 -4.67
CA ILE A 157 8.23 8.78 -3.99
C ILE A 157 8.98 7.72 -4.79
N ILE A 158 8.30 6.64 -5.16
CA ILE A 158 8.89 5.56 -5.95
C ILE A 158 9.39 6.10 -7.30
N LYS A 159 8.59 6.89 -8.01
CA LYS A 159 8.98 7.48 -9.31
C LYS A 159 10.12 8.50 -9.21
N SER A 160 10.28 9.17 -8.07
CA SER A 160 11.34 10.16 -7.87
C SER A 160 12.73 9.53 -7.69
N GLY A 161 12.80 8.22 -7.46
CA GLY A 161 14.06 7.53 -7.16
C GLY A 161 14.70 7.97 -5.83
N LEU A 162 13.91 8.50 -4.89
CA LEU A 162 14.37 8.78 -3.53
C LEU A 162 14.73 7.46 -2.83
N LYS A 163 15.96 7.39 -2.31
CA LYS A 163 16.52 6.20 -1.64
C LYS A 163 17.02 6.44 -0.22
N PRO A 164 16.33 7.17 0.66
CA PRO A 164 16.66 7.11 2.08
C PRO A 164 16.32 5.70 2.59
N ALA A 165 17.07 5.19 3.56
CA ALA A 165 16.80 3.88 4.14
C ALA A 165 15.38 3.79 4.73
N VAL A 166 14.84 4.91 5.24
CA VAL A 166 13.49 5.00 5.80
C VAL A 166 12.80 6.25 5.26
N ILE A 167 11.52 6.11 4.95
CA ILE A 167 10.59 7.19 4.60
C ILE A 167 9.41 7.11 5.55
N GLN A 168 9.16 8.21 6.25
CA GLN A 168 8.00 8.41 7.10
C GLN A 168 7.02 9.31 6.36
N ILE A 169 5.80 8.83 6.18
CA ILE A 169 4.71 9.63 5.65
C ILE A 169 3.84 10.07 6.82
N GLN A 170 3.58 11.37 6.92
CA GLN A 170 2.83 11.97 8.01
C GLN A 170 1.76 12.92 7.49
N ARG A 171 0.69 13.07 8.27
CA ARG A 171 -0.34 14.06 7.99
C ARG A 171 0.12 15.46 8.43
N ALA A 172 -0.21 16.49 7.65
CA ALA A 172 0.01 17.88 8.02
C ALA A 172 -1.19 18.76 7.72
N ASN A 173 -1.49 19.69 8.64
CA ASN A 173 -2.57 20.68 8.45
C ASN A 173 -2.18 21.84 7.52
N LYS A 174 -0.88 22.05 7.28
CA LYS A 174 -0.34 23.08 6.40
C LYS A 174 0.89 22.53 5.69
N LYS A 175 1.21 23.10 4.52
CA LYS A 175 2.49 22.81 3.84
C LYS A 175 3.65 23.05 4.81
N ARG A 176 4.38 21.99 5.13
CA ARG A 176 5.60 22.03 5.94
C ARG A 176 6.73 21.52 5.06
N ALA A 177 7.81 22.29 4.99
CA ALA A 177 9.07 21.79 4.46
C ALA A 177 9.78 21.03 5.60
N SER A 178 10.02 19.74 5.41
CA SER A 178 10.96 19.01 6.25
C SER A 178 12.39 19.32 5.78
N LYS A 179 13.31 19.60 6.70
CA LYS A 179 14.74 19.58 6.38
C LYS A 179 15.25 18.15 6.21
N ASP A 180 14.54 17.18 6.78
CA ASP A 180 14.82 15.76 6.68
C ASP A 180 14.08 15.16 5.48
N ARG A 181 14.84 14.67 4.49
CA ARG A 181 14.32 14.04 3.27
C ARG A 181 13.62 12.70 3.54
N SER A 182 13.79 12.12 4.74
CA SER A 182 13.08 10.92 5.16
C SER A 182 11.64 11.19 5.60
N ILE A 183 11.22 12.46 5.78
CA ILE A 183 9.86 12.79 6.23
C ILE A 183 9.08 13.50 5.13
N ILE A 184 7.93 12.94 4.77
CA ILE A 184 7.05 13.44 3.72
C ILE A 184 5.68 13.74 4.31
N TYR A 185 5.20 14.95 4.05
CA TYR A 185 3.93 15.43 4.60
C TYR A 185 2.83 15.41 3.53
N ILE A 186 1.71 14.77 3.87
CA ILE A 186 0.46 14.84 3.09
C ILE A 186 -0.42 15.94 3.69
N VAL A 187 -0.73 16.94 2.87
CA VAL A 187 -1.58 18.07 3.27
C VAL A 187 -3.03 17.73 2.94
N LYS A 188 -3.94 17.99 3.90
CA LYS A 188 -5.38 17.78 3.73
C LYS A 188 -5.90 18.52 2.48
N ASN A 189 -6.55 17.79 1.58
CA ASN A 189 -7.15 18.36 0.36
C ASN A 189 -8.64 18.04 0.17
N ARG A 190 -9.28 17.25 1.05
CA ARG A 190 -10.69 16.84 0.94
C ARG A 190 -11.48 16.99 2.24
N GLU A 191 -12.79 17.13 2.10
CA GLU A 191 -13.73 17.03 3.23
C GLU A 191 -13.87 15.56 3.63
N ARG A 192 -13.78 15.28 4.94
CA ARG A 192 -13.65 13.91 5.44
C ARG A 192 -15.01 13.22 5.54
N GLU A 193 -16.04 14.02 5.71
CA GLU A 193 -17.41 13.60 5.92
C GLU A 193 -17.91 12.79 4.72
N GLU A 194 -17.66 13.27 3.48
CA GLU A 194 -18.02 12.55 2.25
C GLU A 194 -17.25 11.22 2.11
N GLU A 195 -15.96 11.19 2.44
CA GLU A 195 -15.15 9.97 2.37
C GLU A 195 -15.61 8.92 3.39
N LEU A 196 -16.01 9.35 4.59
CA LEU A 196 -16.54 8.46 5.61
C LEU A 196 -17.92 7.91 5.22
N GLU A 197 -18.77 8.72 4.59
CA GLU A 197 -20.06 8.26 4.07
C GLU A 197 -19.88 7.18 3.00
N GLN A 198 -19.01 7.43 2.01
CA GLN A 198 -18.68 6.45 0.97
C GLN A 198 -18.10 5.16 1.56
N LEU A 199 -17.22 5.30 2.55
CA LEU A 199 -16.60 4.18 3.24
C LEU A 199 -17.64 3.36 4.03
N ASP A 200 -18.60 4.00 4.67
CA ASP A 200 -19.68 3.34 5.40
C ASP A 200 -20.64 2.60 4.46
N ASP A 201 -21.01 3.23 3.35
CA ASP A 201 -21.84 2.59 2.32
C ASP A 201 -21.15 1.37 1.72
N HIS A 202 -19.87 1.49 1.39
CA HIS A 202 -19.07 0.38 0.90
C HIS A 202 -19.00 -0.76 1.93
N PHE A 203 -18.76 -0.44 3.21
CA PHE A 203 -18.70 -1.45 4.28
C PHE A 203 -20.04 -2.18 4.45
N ARG A 204 -21.17 -1.47 4.37
CA ARG A 204 -22.50 -2.09 4.46
C ARG A 204 -22.78 -3.02 3.28
N GLN A 205 -22.43 -2.61 2.06
CA GLN A 205 -22.65 -3.39 0.85
C GLN A 205 -21.78 -4.66 0.80
N ASN A 206 -20.60 -4.64 1.42
CA ASN A 206 -19.62 -5.71 1.35
C ASN A 206 -19.36 -6.40 2.70
N ARG A 207 -20.29 -6.27 3.66
CA ARG A 207 -20.09 -6.68 5.07
C ARG A 207 -19.64 -8.13 5.24
N GLU A 208 -20.09 -9.03 4.36
CA GLU A 208 -19.75 -10.46 4.41
C GLU A 208 -18.30 -10.76 3.96
N LEU A 209 -17.65 -9.80 3.30
CA LEU A 209 -16.27 -9.90 2.81
C LEU A 209 -15.25 -9.22 3.75
N TYR A 210 -15.72 -8.50 4.78
CA TYR A 210 -14.88 -7.80 5.76
C TYR A 210 -14.54 -8.70 6.96
#